data_AF-A0A1V9YKQ6-F1
#
_entry.id   AF-A0A1V9YKQ6-F1
#
_cell.length_a   1.000
_cell.length_b   1.000
_cell.length_c   1.000
_cell.angle_alpha   90.00
_cell.angle_beta   90.00
_cell.angle_gamma   90.00
#
_symmetry.space_group_name_H-M   'P 1'
#
loop_
_entity.id
_entity.type
_entity.pdbx_description
1 polymer ?
#
loop_
_entity_poly.entity_id
_entity_poly.type
_entity_poly.pdbx_seq_one_letter_code
_entity_poly.pdbx_strand_id
1 'polypeptide(L)'
;MRGWPLLLLVSATVDAWVPGRWDHAKAFKKIGHNELACPAPQSAACCLCWNIVGEIELQLNATANDHEMDVVFRISEEKKQIPYSRSEGRILEVLDAVCNDVKAEAAGAPHKRLKYAVANACHHFVDEFADEVTGAFYNNLAPQQSTLCLGKFQVCSSAPLPKDEL
;
A
#
# COMPACT_ATOMS: atom_id res chain seq x y z
N MET A 1 46.19 18.66 -29.87
CA MET A 1 45.70 18.65 -28.47
C MET A 1 44.28 19.17 -28.45
N ARG A 2 43.28 18.31 -28.30
CA ARG A 2 41.87 18.69 -28.08
C ARG A 2 41.34 17.76 -26.99
N GLY A 3 41.30 18.25 -25.75
CA GLY A 3 40.64 17.58 -24.64
C GLY A 3 39.17 17.96 -24.66
N TRP A 4 38.28 16.96 -24.72
CA TRP A 4 36.87 17.12 -24.42
C TRP A 4 36.66 16.99 -22.90
N PRO A 5 35.81 17.82 -22.28
CA PRO A 5 35.44 17.61 -20.89
C PRO A 5 34.40 16.49 -20.82
N LEU A 6 34.69 15.46 -20.02
CA LEU A 6 33.68 14.51 -19.55
C LEU A 6 32.73 15.25 -18.61
N LEU A 7 31.49 15.45 -19.06
CA LEU A 7 30.36 15.77 -18.19
C LEU A 7 30.02 14.52 -17.38
N LEU A 8 30.40 14.50 -16.10
CA LEU A 8 29.92 13.55 -15.11
C LEU A 8 28.46 13.92 -14.79
N LEU A 9 27.52 13.21 -15.41
CA LEU A 9 26.12 13.16 -14.97
C LEU A 9 26.05 12.43 -13.64
N VAL A 10 25.81 13.17 -12.57
CA VAL A 10 25.46 12.61 -11.25
C VAL A 10 24.00 12.21 -11.31
N SER A 11 23.73 10.93 -11.55
CA SER A 11 22.41 10.33 -11.41
C SER A 11 22.06 10.29 -9.92
N ALA A 12 21.32 11.28 -9.43
CA ALA A 12 20.74 11.22 -8.10
C ALA A 12 19.69 10.09 -8.08
N THR A 13 19.98 9.00 -7.38
CA THR A 13 19.07 7.88 -7.19
C THR A 13 17.89 8.33 -6.34
N VAL A 14 16.74 8.51 -6.98
CA VAL A 14 15.46 8.83 -6.32
C VAL A 14 14.94 7.61 -5.51
N ASP A 15 15.56 6.45 -5.68
CA ASP A 15 15.07 5.14 -5.24
C ASP A 15 15.22 4.82 -3.74
N ALA A 16 15.93 5.65 -2.95
CA ALA A 16 16.25 5.31 -1.57
C ALA A 16 15.28 5.88 -0.52
N TRP A 17 14.40 6.82 -0.89
CA TRP A 17 13.63 7.59 0.10
C TRP A 17 12.37 6.86 0.59
N VAL A 18 11.61 6.23 -0.32
CA VAL A 18 10.35 5.57 0.03
C VAL A 18 10.53 4.23 0.77
N PRO A 19 11.47 3.36 0.39
CA PRO A 19 11.81 2.16 1.18
C PRO A 19 12.31 2.51 2.60
N GLY A 20 12.80 3.73 2.82
CA GLY A 20 13.22 4.22 4.14
C GLY A 20 12.06 4.66 5.04
N ARG A 21 10.91 5.05 4.47
CA ARG A 21 9.73 5.54 5.21
C ARG A 21 8.96 4.40 5.90
N TRP A 22 8.90 3.24 5.25
CA TRP A 22 8.15 2.09 5.75
C TRP A 22 8.81 0.77 5.29
N ASP A 23 9.76 0.25 6.07
CA ASP A 23 10.33 -1.09 5.89
C ASP A 23 10.28 -1.89 7.20
N HIS A 24 9.28 -2.76 7.30
CA HIS A 24 9.13 -3.67 8.44
C HIS A 24 9.87 -5.01 8.25
N ALA A 25 10.60 -5.24 7.15
CA ALA A 25 11.29 -6.52 6.93
C ALA A 25 12.26 -6.86 8.07
N LYS A 26 12.95 -5.86 8.64
CA LYS A 26 13.83 -6.04 9.81
C LYS A 26 13.06 -6.48 11.07
N ALA A 27 11.85 -5.97 11.28
CA ALA A 27 11.03 -6.34 12.43
C ALA A 27 10.53 -7.79 12.31
N PHE A 28 10.09 -8.18 11.11
CA PHE A 28 9.66 -9.56 10.82
C PHE A 28 10.82 -10.55 10.88
N LYS A 29 12.02 -10.15 10.41
CA LYS A 29 13.27 -10.92 10.61
C LYS A 29 13.59 -11.18 12.08
N LYS A 30 13.41 -10.20 12.97
CA LYS A 30 13.68 -10.35 14.42
C LYS A 30 12.76 -11.39 15.09
N ILE A 31 11.56 -11.59 14.57
CA ILE A 31 10.62 -12.59 15.08
C ILE A 31 10.71 -13.95 14.36
N GLY A 32 11.70 -14.11 13.46
CA GLY A 32 11.97 -15.37 12.76
C GLY A 32 11.24 -15.54 11.43
N HIS A 33 10.63 -14.48 10.89
CA HIS A 33 9.85 -14.52 9.65
C HIS A 33 10.44 -13.56 8.62
N ASN A 34 11.43 -14.01 7.86
CA ASN A 34 12.00 -13.18 6.77
C ASN A 34 11.04 -13.06 5.58
N GLU A 35 10.14 -14.04 5.43
CA GLU A 35 9.17 -14.14 4.35
C GLU A 35 7.78 -14.38 4.97
N LEU A 36 6.78 -13.76 4.37
CA LEU A 36 5.37 -14.03 4.66
C LEU A 36 4.78 -14.82 3.48
N ALA A 37 3.79 -15.67 3.77
CA ALA A 37 3.10 -16.44 2.74
C ALA A 37 2.16 -15.50 1.97
N CYS A 38 2.70 -14.88 0.94
CA CYS A 38 1.95 -14.27 -0.15
C CYS A 38 1.74 -15.28 -1.27
N PRO A 39 0.84 -15.00 -2.23
CA PRO A 39 0.60 -15.87 -3.38
C PRO A 39 1.90 -16.35 -4.08
N ALA A 40 2.97 -15.56 -4.03
CA ALA A 40 4.34 -16.00 -4.26
C ALA A 40 5.26 -15.56 -3.08
N PRO A 41 6.39 -16.26 -2.82
CA PRO A 41 7.38 -15.83 -1.83
C PRO A 41 7.91 -14.43 -2.16
N GLN A 42 7.70 -13.49 -1.26
CA GLN A 42 8.07 -12.07 -1.40
C GLN A 42 8.61 -11.54 -0.08
N SER A 43 9.22 -10.36 -0.12
CA SER A 43 9.62 -9.67 1.11
C SER A 43 8.41 -9.41 2.01
N ALA A 44 8.60 -9.44 3.33
CA ALA A 44 7.52 -9.15 4.27
C ALA A 44 6.87 -7.78 4.00
N ALA A 45 7.67 -6.77 3.60
CA ALA A 45 7.18 -5.44 3.26
C ALA A 45 6.26 -5.46 2.02
N CYS A 46 6.68 -6.13 0.94
CA CYS A 46 5.84 -6.27 -0.26
C CYS A 46 4.52 -6.97 0.06
N CYS A 47 4.61 -8.07 0.79
CA CYS A 47 3.48 -8.86 1.25
C CYS A 47 2.45 -8.05 2.03
N LEU A 48 2.93 -7.30 3.02
CA LEU A 48 2.07 -6.48 3.86
C LEU A 48 1.45 -5.36 3.06
N CYS A 49 2.19 -4.67 2.19
CA CYS A 49 1.61 -3.64 1.34
C CYS A 49 0.48 -4.20 0.49
N TRP A 50 0.73 -5.35 -0.16
CA TRP A 50 -0.27 -5.97 -1.03
C TRP A 50 -1.54 -6.35 -0.26
N ASN A 51 -1.39 -6.95 0.92
CA ASN A 51 -2.52 -7.35 1.75
C ASN A 51 -3.26 -6.14 2.33
N ILE A 52 -2.56 -5.10 2.79
CA ILE A 52 -3.18 -3.88 3.32
C ILE A 52 -3.98 -3.18 2.22
N VAL A 53 -3.36 -2.92 1.05
CA VAL A 53 -4.03 -2.25 -0.07
C VAL A 53 -5.20 -3.08 -0.60
N GLY A 54 -5.03 -4.41 -0.67
CA GLY A 54 -6.12 -5.32 -1.05
C GLY A 54 -7.29 -5.32 -0.08
N GLU A 55 -7.02 -5.27 1.23
CA GLU A 55 -8.07 -5.19 2.26
C GLU A 55 -8.79 -3.84 2.20
N ILE A 56 -8.08 -2.73 1.98
CA ILE A 56 -8.69 -1.41 1.76
C ILE A 56 -9.65 -1.47 0.57
N GLU A 57 -9.18 -2.00 -0.57
CA GLU A 57 -10.00 -2.13 -1.78
C GLU A 57 -11.24 -3.00 -1.53
N LEU A 58 -11.08 -4.12 -0.83
CA LEU A 58 -12.18 -5.01 -0.45
C LEU A 58 -13.24 -4.27 0.38
N GLN A 59 -12.83 -3.53 1.41
CA GLN A 59 -13.75 -2.79 2.28
C GLN A 59 -14.43 -1.62 1.58
N LEU A 60 -13.72 -0.93 0.68
CA LEU A 60 -14.30 0.13 -0.15
C LEU A 60 -15.34 -0.45 -1.12
N ASN A 61 -15.03 -1.57 -1.78
CA ASN A 61 -15.96 -2.27 -2.68
C ASN A 61 -17.17 -2.87 -1.95
N ALA A 62 -17.02 -3.20 -0.67
CA ALA A 62 -18.10 -3.68 0.19
C ALA A 62 -18.88 -2.56 0.89
N THR A 63 -18.68 -1.29 0.51
CA THR A 63 -19.39 -0.16 1.12
C THR A 63 -20.91 -0.31 0.96
N ALA A 64 -21.62 -0.40 2.09
CA ALA A 64 -23.07 -0.42 2.10
C ALA A 64 -23.62 0.97 1.79
N ASN A 65 -24.76 1.02 1.09
CA ASN A 65 -25.41 2.26 0.65
C ASN A 65 -24.49 3.16 -0.19
N ASP A 66 -23.77 2.57 -1.15
CA ASP A 66 -22.88 3.30 -2.06
C ASP A 66 -23.69 4.15 -3.05
N HIS A 67 -24.02 5.37 -2.63
CA HIS A 67 -24.78 6.34 -3.41
C HIS A 67 -23.85 7.37 -4.03
N GLU A 68 -24.28 7.95 -5.15
CA GLU A 68 -23.60 9.10 -5.74
C GLU A 68 -23.73 10.31 -4.83
N MET A 69 -22.63 11.04 -4.68
CA MET A 69 -22.56 12.30 -3.93
C MET A 69 -21.90 13.41 -4.73
N ASP A 70 -22.38 14.63 -4.53
CA ASP A 70 -21.77 15.83 -5.10
C ASP A 70 -20.59 16.27 -4.24
N VAL A 71 -19.39 16.26 -4.82
CA VAL A 71 -18.19 16.86 -4.23
C VAL A 71 -17.81 18.13 -4.98
N VAL A 72 -17.52 19.18 -4.23
CA VAL A 72 -17.13 20.49 -4.79
C VAL A 72 -15.62 20.64 -4.69
N PHE A 73 -14.96 20.82 -5.83
CA PHE A 73 -13.55 21.21 -5.83
C PHE A 73 -13.45 22.70 -5.50
N ARG A 74 -12.80 23.03 -4.37
CA ARG A 74 -12.68 24.41 -3.86
C ARG A 74 -12.09 25.42 -4.85
N ILE A 75 -11.40 24.95 -5.91
CA ILE A 75 -10.72 25.82 -6.89
C ILE A 75 -11.58 26.09 -8.12
N SER A 76 -12.38 25.13 -8.59
CA SER A 76 -13.18 25.28 -9.80
C SER A 76 -14.66 25.54 -9.54
N GLU A 77 -15.13 25.37 -8.30
CA GLU A 77 -16.56 25.32 -7.92
C GLU A 77 -17.37 24.26 -8.70
N GLU A 78 -16.71 23.44 -9.52
CA GLU A 78 -17.34 22.37 -10.27
C GLU A 78 -17.74 21.25 -9.33
N LYS A 79 -19.02 20.90 -9.41
CA LYS A 79 -19.56 19.71 -8.76
C LYS A 79 -19.18 18.49 -9.60
N LYS A 80 -18.51 17.52 -8.97
CA LYS A 80 -18.35 16.19 -9.55
C LYS A 80 -19.21 15.21 -8.76
N GLN A 81 -19.85 14.31 -9.47
CA GLN A 81 -20.51 13.16 -8.84
C GLN A 81 -19.50 12.03 -8.72
N ILE A 82 -19.37 11.52 -7.51
CA ILE A 82 -18.54 10.37 -7.20
C ILE A 82 -19.33 9.41 -6.28
N PRO A 83 -19.10 8.10 -6.36
CA PRO A 83 -19.70 7.17 -5.41
C PRO A 83 -19.13 7.40 -4.01
N TYR A 84 -19.96 7.24 -2.97
CA TYR A 84 -19.56 7.39 -1.57
C TYR A 84 -18.34 6.50 -1.23
N SER A 85 -18.29 5.29 -1.78
CA SER A 85 -17.17 4.33 -1.65
C SER A 85 -15.83 4.86 -2.16
N ARG A 86 -15.82 5.97 -2.90
CA ARG A 86 -14.62 6.64 -3.42
C ARG A 86 -14.49 8.09 -2.97
N SER A 87 -15.28 8.47 -1.97
CA SER A 87 -15.14 9.74 -1.27
C SER A 87 -13.95 9.69 -0.30
N GLU A 88 -13.32 10.84 -0.08
CA GLU A 88 -12.25 10.99 0.92
C GLU A 88 -12.74 10.53 2.31
N GLY A 89 -13.94 10.94 2.71
CA GLY A 89 -14.52 10.56 4.00
C GLY A 89 -14.60 9.03 4.17
N ARG A 90 -15.13 8.32 3.17
CA ARG A 90 -15.24 6.86 3.25
C ARG A 90 -13.87 6.17 3.23
N ILE A 91 -12.91 6.71 2.48
CA ILE A 91 -11.55 6.18 2.46
C ILE A 91 -10.90 6.31 3.84
N LEU A 92 -11.03 7.47 4.50
CA LEU A 92 -10.51 7.68 5.85
C LEU A 92 -11.16 6.75 6.89
N GLU A 93 -12.47 6.49 6.79
CA GLU A 93 -13.15 5.50 7.64
C GLU A 93 -12.58 4.09 7.47
N VAL A 94 -12.29 3.68 6.24
CA VAL A 94 -11.66 2.37 5.98
C VAL A 94 -10.24 2.34 6.52
N LEU A 95 -9.46 3.41 6.36
CA LEU A 95 -8.09 3.49 6.88
C LEU A 95 -8.02 3.37 8.41
N ASP A 96 -9.01 3.92 9.14
CA ASP A 96 -9.09 3.80 10.60
C ASP A 96 -9.33 2.35 11.08
N ALA A 97 -10.07 1.56 10.28
CA ALA A 97 -10.49 0.21 10.67
C ALA A 97 -9.65 -0.92 10.08
N VAL A 98 -9.02 -0.72 8.92
CA VAL A 98 -8.43 -1.80 8.09
C VAL A 98 -7.45 -2.69 8.85
N CYS A 99 -6.65 -2.11 9.77
CA CYS A 99 -5.62 -2.86 10.50
C CYS A 99 -6.17 -3.91 11.48
N ASN A 100 -7.48 -3.94 11.72
CA ASN A 100 -8.14 -5.01 12.46
C ASN A 100 -8.32 -6.29 11.62
N ASP A 101 -8.37 -6.14 10.29
CA ASP A 101 -8.75 -7.21 9.35
C ASP A 101 -7.59 -7.74 8.51
N VAL A 102 -6.50 -6.96 8.37
CA VAL A 102 -5.31 -7.39 7.63
C VAL A 102 -4.73 -8.68 8.21
N LYS A 103 -4.59 -9.68 7.35
CA LYS A 103 -4.01 -10.99 7.69
C LYS A 103 -2.70 -11.21 6.95
N ALA A 104 -1.79 -11.91 7.61
CA ALA A 104 -0.62 -12.50 6.98
C ALA A 104 -0.40 -13.90 7.57
N GLU A 105 0.01 -14.83 6.73
CA GLU A 105 0.37 -16.19 7.12
C GLU A 105 1.90 -16.31 7.16
N ALA A 106 2.43 -17.03 8.14
CA ALA A 106 3.86 -17.36 8.21
C ALA A 106 4.04 -18.75 8.83
N ALA A 107 4.91 -19.56 8.23
CA ALA A 107 5.22 -20.88 8.76
C ALA A 107 5.96 -20.77 10.11
N GLY A 108 5.54 -21.58 11.10
CA GLY A 108 6.26 -21.76 12.36
C GLY A 108 6.13 -20.63 13.40
N ALA A 109 5.31 -19.60 13.16
CA ALA A 109 5.10 -18.49 14.10
C ALA A 109 4.10 -18.85 15.21
N PRO A 110 4.32 -18.43 16.48
CA PRO A 110 3.22 -18.30 17.42
C PRO A 110 2.26 -17.24 16.88
N HIS A 111 1.02 -17.64 16.55
CA HIS A 111 0.00 -16.81 15.92
C HIS A 111 -0.16 -15.41 16.55
N LYS A 112 0.00 -15.29 17.87
CA LYS A 112 -0.11 -14.01 18.60
C LYS A 112 0.99 -13.00 18.23
N ARG A 113 2.24 -13.44 18.07
CA ARG A 113 3.38 -12.54 17.75
C ARG A 113 3.28 -12.04 16.31
N LEU A 114 2.88 -12.92 15.39
CA LEU A 114 2.64 -12.57 14.00
C LEU A 114 1.50 -11.55 13.90
N LYS A 115 0.36 -11.82 14.55
CA LYS A 115 -0.79 -10.89 14.58
C LYS A 115 -0.39 -9.50 15.08
N TYR A 116 0.37 -9.41 16.16
CA TYR A 116 0.84 -8.13 16.69
C TYR A 116 1.77 -7.40 15.71
N ALA A 117 2.72 -8.11 15.10
CA ALA A 117 3.65 -7.52 14.14
C ALA A 117 2.93 -7.00 12.88
N VAL A 118 1.92 -7.74 12.39
CA VAL A 118 1.08 -7.34 11.25
C VAL A 118 0.27 -6.09 11.59
N ALA A 119 -0.43 -6.08 12.74
CA ALA A 119 -1.21 -4.92 13.16
C ALA A 119 -0.32 -3.67 13.32
N ASN A 120 0.84 -3.81 13.97
CA ASN A 120 1.77 -2.69 14.13
C ASN A 120 2.31 -2.19 12.79
N ALA A 121 2.67 -3.08 11.86
CA ALA A 121 3.14 -2.68 10.53
C ALA A 121 2.03 -1.98 9.72
N CYS A 122 0.78 -2.44 9.86
CA CYS A 122 -0.37 -1.81 9.23
C CYS A 122 -0.63 -0.41 9.78
N HIS A 123 -0.62 -0.21 11.09
CA HIS A 123 -0.82 1.13 11.66
C HIS A 123 0.26 2.12 11.19
N HIS A 124 1.52 1.70 11.20
CA HIS A 124 2.61 2.51 10.64
C HIS A 124 2.45 2.77 9.14
N PHE A 125 1.84 1.86 8.38
CA PHE A 125 1.55 2.07 6.95
C PHE A 125 0.50 3.16 6.77
N VAL A 126 -0.60 3.06 7.53
CA VAL A 126 -1.70 4.03 7.45
C VAL A 126 -1.22 5.41 7.89
N ASP A 127 -0.50 5.50 9.01
CA ASP A 127 0.04 6.77 9.52
C ASP A 127 0.99 7.44 8.50
N GLU A 128 1.79 6.64 7.79
CA GLU A 128 2.82 7.15 6.87
C GLU A 128 2.27 7.51 5.48
N PHE A 129 1.26 6.77 4.99
CA PHE A 129 0.82 6.82 3.59
C PHE A 129 -0.67 7.14 3.40
N ALA A 130 -1.38 7.61 4.43
CA ALA A 130 -2.80 7.95 4.33
C ALA A 130 -3.12 8.85 3.13
N ASP A 131 -2.31 9.88 2.89
CA ASP A 131 -2.52 10.84 1.80
C ASP A 131 -2.33 10.18 0.42
N GLU A 132 -1.24 9.41 0.23
CA GLU A 132 -0.97 8.70 -1.02
C GLU A 132 -2.06 7.65 -1.32
N VAL A 133 -2.52 6.95 -0.29
CA VAL A 133 -3.60 5.95 -0.42
C VAL A 133 -4.92 6.62 -0.72
N THR A 134 -5.26 7.69 -0.01
CA THR A 134 -6.50 8.47 -0.24
C THR A 134 -6.52 9.01 -1.66
N GLY A 135 -5.42 9.60 -2.12
CA GLY A 135 -5.31 10.10 -3.49
C GLY A 135 -5.41 9.01 -4.56
N ALA A 136 -4.94 7.79 -4.29
CA ALA A 136 -5.01 6.68 -5.24
C ALA A 136 -6.44 6.13 -5.41
N PHE A 137 -7.21 6.05 -4.31
CA PHE A 137 -8.59 5.54 -4.34
C PHE A 137 -9.63 6.63 -4.61
N TYR A 138 -9.33 7.91 -4.37
CA TYR A 138 -10.30 8.99 -4.56
C TYR A 138 -10.83 9.03 -6.00
N ASN A 139 -12.16 8.95 -6.14
CA ASN A 139 -12.86 8.86 -7.42
C ASN A 139 -12.26 7.83 -8.41
N ASN A 140 -11.72 6.73 -7.90
CA ASN A 140 -11.00 5.75 -8.70
C ASN A 140 -11.40 4.32 -8.30
N LEU A 141 -12.02 3.61 -9.24
CA LEU A 141 -12.49 2.23 -9.06
C LEU A 141 -11.45 1.19 -9.48
N ALA A 142 -10.32 1.59 -10.07
CA ALA A 142 -9.30 0.64 -10.50
C ALA A 142 -8.60 -0.01 -9.30
N PRO A 143 -8.13 -1.27 -9.43
CA PRO A 143 -7.27 -1.88 -8.43
C PRO A 143 -5.99 -1.10 -8.20
N GLN A 144 -5.58 -0.97 -6.93
CA GLN A 144 -4.46 -0.10 -6.55
C GLN A 144 -3.22 -0.84 -6.03
N GLN A 145 -3.24 -2.17 -5.87
CA GLN A 145 -2.09 -2.89 -5.30
C GLN A 145 -0.81 -2.67 -6.12
N SER A 146 -0.88 -2.83 -7.44
CA SER A 146 0.29 -2.60 -8.30
C SER A 146 0.70 -1.12 -8.32
N THR A 147 -0.26 -0.21 -8.48
CA THR A 147 -0.01 1.24 -8.51
C THR A 147 0.71 1.70 -7.25
N LEU A 148 0.24 1.26 -6.09
CA LEU A 148 0.79 1.65 -4.80
C LEU A 148 2.05 0.86 -4.45
N CYS A 149 1.99 -0.48 -4.41
CA CYS A 149 3.10 -1.28 -3.87
C CYS A 149 4.31 -1.41 -4.82
N LEU A 150 4.10 -1.41 -6.14
CA LEU A 150 5.19 -1.42 -7.13
C LEU A 150 5.59 -0.01 -7.54
N GLY A 151 4.59 0.81 -7.90
CA GLY A 151 4.84 2.13 -8.48
C GLY A 151 5.20 3.18 -7.43
N LYS A 152 4.28 3.43 -6.50
CA LYS A 152 4.37 4.57 -5.57
C LYS A 152 5.33 4.30 -4.40
N PHE A 153 5.21 3.14 -3.78
CA PHE A 153 5.94 2.75 -2.56
C PHE A 153 7.21 1.96 -2.87
N GLN A 154 7.26 1.31 -4.03
CA GLN A 154 8.42 0.54 -4.48
C GLN A 154 8.90 -0.52 -3.45
N VAL A 155 7.98 -1.04 -2.64
CA VAL A 155 8.24 -2.07 -1.63
C VAL A 155 8.21 -3.49 -2.21
N CYS A 156 7.60 -3.62 -3.40
CA CYS A 156 7.60 -4.83 -4.21
C CYS A 156 8.54 -4.66 -5.42
N SER A 157 9.24 -5.72 -5.80
CA SER A 157 10.00 -5.78 -7.07
C SER A 157 9.15 -6.30 -8.24
N SER A 158 8.12 -7.09 -7.95
CA SER A 158 7.15 -7.63 -8.91
C SER A 158 5.79 -7.88 -8.24
N ALA A 159 4.73 -8.00 -9.03
CA ALA A 159 3.42 -8.39 -8.50
C ALA A 159 3.47 -9.83 -7.96
N PRO A 160 2.83 -10.14 -6.81
CA PRO A 160 2.63 -11.51 -6.37
C PRO A 160 1.81 -12.30 -7.40
N LEU A 161 2.30 -13.47 -7.81
CA LEU A 161 1.58 -14.35 -8.75
C LEU A 161 0.37 -15.00 -8.06
N PRO A 162 -0.81 -15.10 -8.70
CA PRO A 162 -1.97 -15.77 -8.13
C PRO A 162 -1.67 -17.22 -7.69
N LYS A 163 -2.33 -17.69 -6.63
CA LYS A 163 -2.18 -19.08 -6.12
C LYS A 163 -2.58 -20.16 -7.14
N ASP A 164 -3.30 -19.80 -8.20
CA ASP A 164 -3.85 -20.74 -9.19
C ASP A 164 -2.93 -21.01 -10.40
N GLU A 165 -1.73 -20.41 -10.44
CA GLU A 165 -0.72 -20.61 -11.50
C GLU A 165 0.53 -21.38 -11.02
N LEU A 166 0.45 -22.07 -9.89
CA LEU A 166 1.53 -22.86 -9.27
C LEU A 166 1.21 -24.35 -9.15
#